data_AF-C1B990-F1
#
_entry.id   AF-C1B990-F1
#
_cell.length_a   1.000
_cell.length_b   1.000
_cell.length_c   1.000
_cell.angle_alpha   90.00
_cell.angle_beta   90.00
_cell.angle_gamma   90.00
#
_symmetry.space_group_name_H-M   'P 1'
#
loop_
_entity.id
_entity.type
_entity.pdbx_description
1 polymer ?
#
loop_
_entity_poly.entity_id
_entity_poly.type
_entity_poly.pdbx_seq_one_letter_code
_entity_poly.pdbx_strand_id
1 'polypeptide(L)'
;MWVDAWHDAAGEVDGRAISLGRYLGMTADEYRLWVEQPSASIFIVAAHRRKTPVGQLMTSQDDYAIAARSEDPAAAKQVMMWLIETGRVDPERASHS
;
A
#
# COMPACT_ATOMS: atom_id res chain seq x y z
N MET A 1 16.25 8.23 4.85
CA MET A 1 15.10 7.38 4.46
C MET A 1 15.25 7.02 2.97
N TRP A 2 14.57 5.99 2.45
CA TRP A 2 14.64 5.65 1.00
C TRP A 2 14.15 6.81 0.11
N VAL A 3 13.16 7.57 0.57
CA VAL A 3 12.67 8.78 -0.12
C VAL A 3 13.76 9.86 -0.20
N ASP A 4 14.46 10.12 0.90
CA ASP A 4 15.58 11.09 0.90
C ASP A 4 16.68 10.67 -0.07
N ALA A 5 17.04 9.38 -0.09
CA ALA A 5 18.05 8.86 -1.02
C ALA A 5 17.64 9.03 -2.49
N TRP A 6 16.36 8.90 -2.81
CA TRP A 6 15.83 9.19 -4.15
C TRP A 6 15.90 10.69 -4.49
N HIS A 7 15.59 11.57 -3.53
CA HIS A 7 15.72 13.02 -3.70
C HIS A 7 17.17 13.47 -3.87
N ASP A 8 18.09 12.92 -3.07
CA ASP A 8 19.53 13.21 -3.14
C ASP A 8 20.13 12.77 -4.49
N ALA A 9 19.56 11.72 -5.08
CA ALA A 9 19.92 11.25 -6.42
C ALA A 9 19.15 11.98 -7.54
N ALA A 10 18.42 13.05 -7.24
CA ALA A 10 17.60 13.83 -8.18
C ALA A 10 16.59 12.99 -8.99
N GLY A 11 16.12 11.88 -8.41
CA GLY A 11 15.24 10.92 -9.09
C GLY A 11 15.92 10.09 -10.17
N GLU A 12 17.25 10.01 -10.17
CA GLU A 12 18.04 9.17 -11.06
C GLU A 12 18.67 8.00 -10.30
N VAL A 13 18.59 6.81 -10.88
CA VAL A 13 19.29 5.62 -10.39
C VAL A 13 20.00 4.97 -11.57
N ASP A 14 21.30 4.69 -11.40
CA ASP A 14 22.17 4.17 -12.46
C ASP A 14 22.13 4.98 -13.76
N GLY A 15 22.06 6.31 -13.63
CA GLY A 15 22.01 7.25 -14.76
C GLY A 15 20.68 7.23 -15.53
N ARG A 16 19.60 6.75 -14.92
CA ARG A 16 18.25 6.73 -15.51
C ARG A 16 17.24 7.39 -14.59
N ALA A 17 16.42 8.27 -15.16
CA ALA A 17 15.28 8.83 -14.46
C ALA A 17 14.28 7.73 -14.06
N ILE A 18 13.89 7.72 -12.78
CA ILE A 18 12.94 6.77 -12.21
C ILE A 18 11.94 7.50 -11.31
N SER A 19 10.66 7.19 -11.45
CA SER A 19 9.65 7.73 -10.54
C SER A 19 9.83 7.16 -9.13
N LEU A 20 9.51 7.95 -8.11
CA LEU A 20 9.60 7.53 -6.71
C LEU A 20 8.83 6.21 -6.44
N GLY A 21 7.61 6.08 -6.97
CA GLY A 21 6.84 4.84 -6.82
C GLY A 21 7.57 3.62 -7.37
N ARG A 22 8.17 3.71 -8.56
CA ARG A 22 8.96 2.62 -9.15
C ARG A 22 10.23 2.34 -8.36
N TYR A 23 10.87 3.39 -7.85
CA TYR A 23 12.05 3.27 -6.98
C TYR A 23 11.74 2.52 -5.67
N LEU A 24 10.58 2.81 -5.07
CA LEU A 24 10.08 2.11 -3.88
C LEU A 24 9.51 0.71 -4.19
N GLY A 25 9.57 0.27 -5.45
CA GLY A 25 9.04 -1.02 -5.90
C GLY A 25 7.51 -1.07 -6.00
N MET A 26 6.81 0.05 -5.83
CA MET A 26 5.36 0.13 -5.87
C MET A 26 4.82 0.16 -7.31
N THR A 27 3.66 -0.45 -7.51
CA THR A 27 2.82 -0.19 -8.69
C THR A 27 2.25 1.24 -8.64
N ALA A 28 1.71 1.71 -9.76
CA ALA A 28 1.09 3.05 -9.81
C ALA A 28 -0.08 3.20 -8.84
N ASP A 29 -0.86 2.12 -8.62
CA ASP A 29 -2.00 2.15 -7.70
C ASP A 29 -1.57 2.08 -6.24
N GLU A 30 -0.54 1.29 -5.91
CA GLU A 30 0.04 1.28 -4.56
C GLU A 30 0.69 2.62 -4.22
N TYR A 31 1.35 3.25 -5.20
CA TYR A 31 1.92 4.58 -5.01
C TYR A 31 0.83 5.63 -4.76
N ARG A 32 -0.28 5.62 -5.51
CA ARG A 32 -1.44 6.50 -5.25
C ARG A 32 -2.01 6.26 -3.86
N LEU A 33 -2.23 4.98 -3.51
CA LEU A 33 -2.72 4.60 -2.19
C LEU A 33 -1.79 5.14 -1.10
N TRP A 34 -0.47 4.97 -1.22
CA TRP A 34 0.48 5.44 -0.23
C TRP A 34 0.54 6.96 -0.13
N VAL A 35 0.44 7.68 -1.25
CA VAL A 35 0.40 9.15 -1.28
C VAL A 35 -0.86 9.68 -0.59
N GLU A 36 -2.00 9.06 -0.80
CA GLU A 36 -3.29 9.47 -0.19
C GLU A 36 -3.46 8.95 1.25
N GLN A 37 -2.87 7.80 1.56
CA GLN A 37 -2.91 7.10 2.84
C GLN A 37 -1.50 6.61 3.22
N PRO A 38 -0.65 7.44 3.86
CA PRO A 38 0.72 7.05 4.21
C PRO A 38 0.81 5.82 5.12
N SER A 39 -0.22 5.58 5.94
CA SER A 39 -0.38 4.39 6.78
C SER A 39 -0.57 3.09 5.97
N ALA A 40 -0.85 3.18 4.66
CA ALA A 40 -0.96 2.03 3.78
C ALA A 40 0.36 1.28 3.53
N SER A 41 1.49 1.93 3.84
CA SER A 41 2.83 1.39 3.58
C SER A 41 3.04 -0.01 4.16
N ILE A 42 2.56 -0.28 5.38
CA ILE A 42 2.68 -1.60 6.00
C ILE A 42 1.87 -2.68 5.26
N PHE A 43 0.67 -2.34 4.77
CA PHE A 43 -0.16 -3.25 3.99
C PHE A 43 0.44 -3.52 2.61
N ILE A 44 1.05 -2.51 1.98
CA ILE A 44 1.79 -2.66 0.72
C ILE A 44 2.98 -3.60 0.90
N VAL A 45 3.78 -3.41 1.96
CA VAL A 45 4.90 -4.31 2.29
C VAL A 45 4.41 -5.74 2.55
N ALA A 46 3.33 -5.91 3.32
CA ALA A 46 2.76 -7.22 3.62
C ALA A 46 2.23 -7.92 2.35
N ALA A 47 1.55 -7.17 1.48
CA ALA A 47 1.06 -7.62 0.18
C ALA A 47 2.19 -8.13 -0.72
N HIS A 48 3.29 -7.39 -0.79
CA HIS A 48 4.48 -7.78 -1.57
C HIS A 48 5.13 -9.05 -1.03
N ARG A 49 5.29 -9.17 0.29
CA ARG A 49 5.84 -10.38 0.93
C ARG A 49 5.01 -11.63 0.64
N ARG A 50 3.69 -11.47 0.52
CA ARG A 50 2.74 -12.56 0.25
C ARG A 50 2.43 -12.75 -1.25
N LYS A 51 2.97 -11.87 -2.11
CA LYS A 51 2.67 -11.83 -3.56
C LYS A 51 1.16 -11.75 -3.83
N THR A 52 0.44 -10.99 -3.02
CA THR A 52 -1.01 -10.82 -3.07
C THR A 52 -1.31 -9.33 -3.28
N PRO A 53 -2.27 -8.94 -4.13
CA PRO A 53 -2.68 -7.54 -4.25
C PRO A 53 -3.14 -6.97 -2.90
N VAL A 54 -2.80 -5.71 -2.60
CA VAL A 54 -3.22 -5.03 -1.35
C VAL A 54 -4.71 -5.15 -1.09
N GLY A 55 -5.56 -4.94 -2.10
CA GLY A 55 -7.01 -5.07 -1.95
C GLY A 55 -7.43 -6.45 -1.48
N GLN A 56 -6.83 -7.51 -2.06
CA GLN A 56 -7.12 -8.88 -1.67
C GLN A 56 -6.60 -9.20 -0.26
N LEU A 57 -5.41 -8.71 0.10
CA LEU A 57 -4.85 -8.82 1.46
C LEU A 57 -5.79 -8.19 2.49
N MET A 58 -6.33 -7.01 2.19
CA MET A 58 -7.20 -6.26 3.10
C MET A 58 -8.56 -6.94 3.29
N THR A 59 -9.04 -7.67 2.29
CA THR A 59 -10.30 -8.45 2.37
C THR A 59 -10.14 -9.83 3.00
N SER A 60 -8.92 -10.29 3.27
CA SER A 60 -8.64 -11.58 3.94
C SER A 60 -8.61 -11.36 5.45
N GLN A 61 -9.54 -11.92 6.23
CA GLN A 61 -9.61 -11.72 7.70
C GLN A 61 -8.28 -12.02 8.40
N ASP A 62 -7.63 -13.14 8.07
CA ASP A 62 -6.41 -13.58 8.74
C ASP A 62 -5.21 -12.68 8.39
N ASP A 63 -5.09 -12.27 7.13
CA ASP A 63 -4.00 -11.42 6.68
C ASP A 63 -4.18 -9.96 7.10
N TYR A 64 -5.42 -9.47 7.09
CA TYR A 64 -5.83 -8.18 7.64
C TYR A 64 -5.50 -8.10 9.13
N ALA A 65 -5.87 -9.12 9.91
CA ALA A 65 -5.61 -9.15 11.35
C ALA A 65 -4.10 -9.16 11.66
N ILE A 66 -3.28 -9.85 10.87
CA ILE A 66 -1.82 -9.86 11.05
C ILE A 66 -1.21 -8.49 10.76
N ALA A 67 -1.64 -7.81 9.69
CA ALA A 67 -1.13 -6.48 9.34
C ALA A 67 -1.66 -5.38 10.28
N ALA A 68 -2.95 -5.39 10.63
CA ALA A 68 -3.57 -4.39 11.51
C ALA A 68 -3.10 -4.48 12.97
N ARG A 69 -2.74 -5.67 13.45
CA ARG A 69 -2.15 -5.86 14.79
C ARG A 69 -0.77 -5.22 14.96
N SER A 70 -0.09 -4.92 13.85
CA SER A 70 1.27 -4.38 13.88
C SER A 70 1.32 -2.90 14.27
N GLU A 71 0.27 -2.10 14.01
CA GLU A 71 0.36 -0.65 14.15
C GLU A 71 -0.91 0.05 14.69
N ASP A 72 -2.11 -0.11 14.08
CA ASP A 72 -3.37 0.54 14.56
C ASP A 72 -4.63 0.06 13.78
N PRO A 73 -5.71 -0.42 14.43
CA PRO A 73 -6.99 -0.73 13.78
C PRO A 73 -7.64 0.44 13.01
N ALA A 74 -7.43 1.68 13.43
CA ALA A 74 -7.99 2.87 12.77
C ALA A 74 -7.34 3.11 11.39
N ALA A 75 -6.03 2.91 11.29
CA ALA A 75 -5.30 2.99 10.03
C ALA A 75 -5.79 1.94 9.02
N ALA A 76 -5.99 0.71 9.48
CA ALA A 76 -6.49 -0.37 8.64
C ALA A 76 -7.88 -0.05 8.06
N LYS A 77 -8.76 0.57 8.85
CA LYS A 77 -10.08 1.04 8.40
C LYS A 77 -9.97 2.13 7.34
N GLN A 78 -9.08 3.12 7.50
CA GLN A 78 -8.90 4.19 6.52
C GLN A 78 -8.44 3.66 5.15
N VAL A 79 -7.48 2.73 5.16
CA VAL A 79 -6.98 2.10 3.93
C VAL A 79 -8.08 1.28 3.25
N MET A 80 -8.87 0.51 4.02
CA MET A 80 -10.01 -0.23 3.48
C MET A 80 -11.06 0.70 2.85
N MET A 81 -11.43 1.79 3.53
CA MET A 81 -12.38 2.76 3.00
C MET A 81 -11.90 3.35 1.67
N TRP A 82 -10.63 3.74 1.59
CA TRP A 82 -10.05 4.26 0.35
C TRP A 82 -10.10 3.25 -0.80
N LEU A 83 -9.82 1.97 -0.51
CA LEU A 83 -9.90 0.91 -1.50
C LEU A 83 -11.32 0.72 -2.05
N ILE A 84 -12.33 0.89 -1.19
CA ILE A 84 -13.74 0.85 -1.59
C ILE A 84 -14.12 2.08 -2.42
N GLU A 85 -13.82 3.28 -1.92
CA GLU A 85 -14.14 4.56 -2.57
C GLU A 85 -13.56 4.66 -3.98
N THR A 86 -12.42 4.02 -4.21
CA THR A 86 -11.75 4.02 -5.51
C THR A 86 -12.05 2.80 -6.39
N GLY A 87 -12.99 1.94 -5.97
CA GLY A 87 -13.45 0.80 -6.76
C GLY A 87 -12.45 -0.36 -6.84
N ARG A 88 -11.44 -0.39 -5.96
CA ARG A 88 -10.40 -1.43 -5.90
C ARG A 88 -10.84 -2.63 -5.06
N VAL A 89 -11.80 -2.42 -4.16
CA VAL A 89 -12.50 -3.45 -3.40
C VAL A 89 -14.01 -3.19 -3.51
N ASP A 90 -14.78 -4.25 -3.71
CA ASP A 90 -16.23 -4.17 -3.70
C ASP A 90 -16.75 -4.08 -2.24
N PRO A 91 -17.64 -3.14 -1.90
CA PRO A 91 -18.18 -3.01 -0.56
C PRO A 91 -18.89 -4.28 -0.05
N GLU A 92 -19.47 -5.11 -0.92
CA GLU A 92 -20.05 -6.40 -0.51
C GLU A 92 -18.99 -7.40 -0.03
N ARG A 93 -17.79 -7.34 -0.63
CA ARG A 93 -16.65 -8.19 -0.24
C ARG A 93 -15.96 -7.69 1.03
N ALA A 94 -16.12 -6.41 1.35
CA ALA A 94 -15.66 -5.81 2.60
C ALA A 94 -16.60 -6.10 3.79
N SER A 95 -17.87 -6.44 3.53
CA SER A 95 -18.92 -6.64 4.56
C SER A 95 -19.12 -8.11 4.97
N HIS A 96 -18.57 -9.06 4.21
CA HIS A 96 -18.63 -10.50 4.48
C HIS A 96 -17.39 -11.05 5.22
N SER A 97 -16.66 -10.19 5.92
CA SER A 97 -15.51 -10.52 6.77
C SER A 97 -15.78 -10.07 8.20
#